data_AF-A0AAW8G8L3-F1
#
_entry.id   AF-A0AAW8G8L3-F1
#
_cell.length_a   1.000
_cell.length_b   1.000
_cell.length_c   1.000
_cell.angle_alpha   90.00
_cell.angle_beta   90.00
_cell.angle_gamma   90.00
#
_symmetry.space_group_name_H-M   'P 1'
#
loop_
_entity.id
_entity.type
_entity.pdbx_description
1 polymer ?
#
loop_
_entity_poly.entity_id
_entity_poly.type
_entity_poly.pdbx_seq_one_letter_code
_entity_poly.pdbx_strand_id
1 'polypeptide(L)'
;MKNLYINTRFFFALIGVGILYVFAFFFPFLMWLAHAVLLLSFLAAMVEYLLLFNEKNGISAQRILPEKLSNGDENPVKVDIRNNYNFTLNVRVIDEIPFQFQKRDFLIEKQIERGRNSYFQYILEPKERGEYSFGNLNIYVSSPVGFISRRFTFQKDALLPFLSVIHPPQEV
;
A
#
# COMPACT_ATOMS: atom_id res chain seq x y z
N MET A 1 -11.75 -13.44 3.79
CA MET A 1 -11.91 -12.10 3.18
C MET A 1 -11.13 -11.01 3.96
N LYS A 2 -9.84 -11.21 4.31
CA LYS A 2 -9.08 -10.26 5.16
C LYS A 2 -8.25 -9.20 4.38
N ASN A 3 -8.31 -9.24 3.04
CA ASN A 3 -7.42 -8.46 2.16
C ASN A 3 -8.18 -7.59 1.13
N LEU A 4 -9.51 -7.51 1.23
CA LEU A 4 -10.36 -6.71 0.33
C LEU A 4 -10.72 -5.39 1.02
N TYR A 5 -10.54 -4.28 0.31
CA TYR A 5 -10.85 -2.94 0.80
C TYR A 5 -11.64 -2.20 -0.28
N ILE A 6 -12.75 -1.59 0.09
CA ILE A 6 -13.53 -0.72 -0.80
C ILE A 6 -13.01 0.70 -0.61
N ASN A 7 -12.66 1.36 -1.71
CA ASN A 7 -12.09 2.69 -1.70
C ASN A 7 -13.19 3.76 -1.77
N THR A 8 -12.87 4.97 -1.31
CA THR A 8 -13.76 6.14 -1.31
C THR A 8 -14.36 6.46 -2.68
N ARG A 9 -13.64 6.18 -3.77
CA ARG A 9 -14.13 6.41 -5.14
C ARG A 9 -15.43 5.66 -5.45
N PHE A 10 -15.57 4.43 -4.95
CA PHE A 10 -16.81 3.66 -5.12
C PHE A 10 -17.98 4.33 -4.41
N PHE A 11 -17.76 4.82 -3.18
CA PHE A 11 -18.78 5.56 -2.45
C PHE A 11 -19.17 6.87 -3.14
N PHE A 12 -18.22 7.61 -3.72
CA PHE A 12 -18.54 8.79 -4.52
C PHE A 12 -19.34 8.44 -5.79
N ALA A 13 -19.05 7.31 -6.45
CA ALA A 13 -19.86 6.84 -7.56
C ALA A 13 -21.31 6.55 -7.12
N LEU A 14 -21.49 5.88 -5.97
CA LEU A 14 -22.83 5.60 -5.43
C LEU A 14 -23.57 6.87 -4.98
N ILE A 15 -22.89 7.84 -4.38
CA ILE A 15 -23.47 9.15 -4.05
C ILE A 15 -23.93 9.86 -5.33
N GLY A 16 -23.10 9.85 -6.37
CA GLY A 16 -23.45 10.41 -7.68
C GLY A 16 -24.70 9.75 -8.28
N VAL A 17 -24.83 8.42 -8.16
CA VAL A 17 -26.04 7.70 -8.56
C VAL A 17 -27.26 8.11 -7.72
N GLY A 18 -27.09 8.25 -6.40
CA GLY A 18 -28.16 8.72 -5.51
C GLY A 18 -28.69 10.10 -5.91
N ILE A 19 -27.78 11.04 -6.20
CA ILE A 19 -28.12 12.37 -6.72
C ILE A 19 -28.87 12.24 -8.06
N LEU A 20 -28.41 11.38 -8.95
CA LEU A 20 -29.04 11.15 -10.24
C LEU A 20 -30.47 10.62 -10.09
N TYR A 21 -30.74 9.75 -9.11
CA TYR A 21 -32.09 9.30 -8.77
C TYR A 21 -32.98 10.43 -8.24
N VAL A 22 -32.44 11.35 -7.42
CA VAL A 22 -33.20 12.52 -6.97
C VAL A 22 -33.64 13.38 -8.17
N PHE A 23 -32.76 13.60 -9.14
CA PHE A 23 -33.12 14.32 -10.36
C PHE A 23 -34.04 13.53 -11.29
N ALA A 24 -33.98 12.20 -11.29
CA ALA A 24 -34.87 11.34 -12.06
C ALA A 24 -36.35 11.49 -11.67
N PHE A 25 -36.63 11.96 -10.44
CA PHE A 25 -37.99 12.33 -10.02
C PHE A 25 -38.59 13.44 -10.90
N PHE A 26 -37.79 14.46 -11.25
CA PHE A 26 -38.22 15.57 -12.09
C PHE A 26 -38.12 15.26 -13.58
N PHE A 27 -37.15 14.43 -13.95
CA PHE A 27 -36.83 14.11 -15.33
C PHE A 27 -36.87 12.59 -15.55
N PRO A 28 -38.00 12.02 -15.98
CA PRO A 28 -38.16 10.55 -16.06
C PRO A 28 -37.10 9.82 -16.91
N PHE A 29 -36.52 10.49 -17.91
CA PHE A 29 -35.47 9.90 -18.73
C PHE A 29 -34.16 9.63 -17.97
N LEU A 30 -33.88 10.38 -16.88
CA LEU A 30 -32.73 10.14 -15.99
C LEU A 30 -32.85 8.82 -15.23
N MET A 31 -34.05 8.25 -15.12
CA MET A 31 -34.25 6.98 -14.43
C MET A 31 -33.44 5.85 -15.06
N TRP A 32 -33.52 5.71 -16.39
CA TRP A 32 -32.75 4.71 -17.13
C TRP A 32 -31.25 4.95 -17.02
N LEU A 33 -30.83 6.22 -17.05
CA LEU A 33 -29.43 6.60 -16.86
C LEU A 33 -28.93 6.23 -15.45
N ALA A 34 -29.72 6.48 -14.40
CA ALA A 34 -29.37 6.14 -13.03
C ALA A 34 -29.17 4.63 -12.85
N HIS A 35 -30.08 3.82 -13.37
CA HIS A 35 -29.94 2.35 -13.37
C HIS A 35 -28.70 1.89 -14.14
N ALA A 36 -28.45 2.48 -15.31
CA ALA A 36 -27.28 2.14 -16.12
C ALA A 36 -25.97 2.47 -15.39
N VAL A 37 -25.84 3.66 -14.79
CA VAL A 37 -24.64 4.07 -14.04
C VAL A 37 -24.47 3.22 -12.78
N LEU A 38 -25.55 2.86 -12.09
CA LEU A 38 -25.51 1.96 -10.94
C LEU A 38 -24.96 0.58 -11.36
N LEU A 39 -25.54 -0.02 -12.39
CA LEU A 39 -25.13 -1.32 -12.91
C LEU A 39 -23.67 -1.29 -13.36
N LEU A 40 -23.26 -0.26 -14.10
CA LEU A 40 -21.88 -0.09 -14.55
C LEU A 40 -20.91 0.07 -13.38
N SER A 41 -21.30 0.76 -12.32
CA SER A 41 -20.46 0.94 -11.12
C SER A 41 -20.20 -0.40 -10.42
N PHE A 42 -21.25 -1.21 -10.25
CA PHE A 42 -21.11 -2.56 -9.68
C PHE A 42 -20.34 -3.51 -10.62
N LEU A 43 -20.58 -3.44 -11.93
CA LEU A 43 -19.86 -4.25 -12.91
C LEU A 43 -18.36 -3.88 -12.91
N ALA A 44 -18.02 -2.60 -12.88
CA ALA A 44 -16.64 -2.13 -12.79
C ALA A 44 -15.96 -2.61 -11.50
N ALA A 45 -16.65 -2.52 -10.35
CA ALA A 45 -16.15 -3.06 -9.09
C ALA A 45 -15.95 -4.59 -9.15
N MET A 46 -16.88 -5.33 -9.76
CA MET A 46 -16.75 -6.77 -9.94
C MET A 46 -15.57 -7.14 -10.85
N VAL A 47 -15.41 -6.46 -11.98
CA VAL A 47 -14.29 -6.67 -12.89
C VAL A 47 -12.96 -6.37 -12.18
N GLU A 48 -12.87 -5.26 -11.45
CA GLU A 48 -11.68 -4.92 -10.67
C GLU A 48 -11.39 -5.97 -9.58
N TYR A 49 -12.41 -6.46 -8.88
CA TYR A 49 -12.27 -7.57 -7.93
C TYR A 49 -11.67 -8.81 -8.61
N LEU A 50 -12.23 -9.23 -9.74
CA LEU A 50 -11.74 -10.41 -10.47
C LEU A 50 -10.28 -10.22 -10.92
N LEU A 51 -9.96 -9.06 -11.51
CA LEU A 51 -8.60 -8.75 -11.95
C LEU A 51 -7.60 -8.78 -10.78
N LEU A 52 -7.94 -8.16 -9.65
CA LEU A 52 -7.06 -8.08 -8.49
C LEU A 52 -6.92 -9.41 -7.75
N PHE A 53 -7.95 -10.25 -7.69
CA PHE A 53 -7.93 -11.47 -6.86
C PHE A 53 -7.61 -12.76 -7.62
N ASN A 54 -7.70 -12.76 -8.96
CA ASN A 54 -7.35 -13.93 -9.77
C ASN A 54 -5.83 -14.18 -9.80
N GLU A 55 -5.02 -13.12 -9.76
CA GLU A 55 -3.56 -13.23 -9.75
C GLU A 55 -3.02 -13.40 -8.32
N LYS A 56 -2.64 -14.63 -7.93
CA LYS A 56 -2.19 -14.92 -6.56
C LYS A 56 -0.92 -14.15 -6.21
N ASN A 57 0.02 -14.05 -7.14
CA ASN A 57 1.34 -13.44 -6.97
C ASN A 57 1.44 -12.07 -7.65
N GLY A 58 0.36 -11.28 -7.58
CA GLY A 58 0.26 -10.03 -8.34
C GLY A 58 1.27 -8.95 -7.96
N ILE A 59 1.85 -9.04 -6.75
CA ILE A 59 2.96 -8.20 -6.31
C ILE A 59 4.07 -9.08 -5.73
N SER A 60 5.31 -8.69 -6.01
CA SER A 60 6.47 -9.10 -5.21
C SER A 60 7.05 -7.86 -4.55
N ALA A 61 7.41 -7.94 -3.28
CA ALA A 61 8.02 -6.81 -2.60
C ALA A 61 9.02 -7.23 -1.53
N GLN A 62 10.01 -6.37 -1.32
CA GLN A 62 11.02 -6.52 -0.29
C GLN A 62 11.46 -5.17 0.26
N ARG A 63 11.54 -5.10 1.58
CA ARG A 63 12.26 -4.15 2.40
C ARG A 63 13.71 -4.61 2.45
N ILE A 64 14.62 -3.72 2.07
CA ILE A 64 16.06 -3.89 2.15
C ILE A 64 16.52 -2.93 3.26
N LEU A 65 16.99 -3.54 4.34
CA LEU A 65 17.48 -2.84 5.52
C LEU A 65 19.00 -2.74 5.45
N PRO A 66 19.61 -1.71 6.04
CA PRO A 66 21.05 -1.70 6.27
C PRO A 66 21.43 -2.85 7.21
N GLU A 67 22.68 -3.33 7.15
CA GLU A 67 23.16 -4.38 8.05
C GLU A 67 22.98 -4.02 9.53
N LYS A 68 23.07 -2.71 9.84
CA LYS A 68 23.05 -2.15 11.19
C LYS A 68 22.56 -0.70 11.10
N LEU A 69 21.89 -0.22 12.14
CA LEU A 69 21.49 1.18 12.25
C LEU A 69 22.57 1.97 13.00
N SER A 70 23.11 3.03 12.36
CA SER A 70 24.06 3.97 12.98
C SER A 70 23.30 5.06 13.74
N ASN A 71 23.73 5.36 14.96
CA ASN A 71 23.11 6.42 15.76
C ASN A 71 23.58 7.79 15.27
N GLY A 72 22.64 8.72 15.12
CA GLY A 72 22.95 10.09 14.72
C GLY A 72 23.26 10.27 13.22
N ASP A 73 23.30 9.17 12.45
CA ASP A 73 23.41 9.20 10.99
C ASP A 73 22.07 8.82 10.33
N GLU A 74 21.94 9.17 9.06
CA GLU A 74 20.82 8.74 8.22
C GLU A 74 20.93 7.25 7.90
N ASN A 75 19.87 6.49 8.21
CA ASN A 75 19.80 5.07 7.86
C ASN A 75 18.76 4.84 6.76
N PRO A 76 19.21 4.61 5.51
CA PRO A 76 18.29 4.42 4.40
C PRO A 76 17.65 3.03 4.44
N VAL A 77 16.32 3.01 4.56
CA VAL A 77 15.51 1.82 4.30
C VAL A 77 14.99 1.89 2.88
N LYS A 78 15.23 0.85 2.10
CA LYS A 78 14.76 0.75 0.71
C LYS A 78 13.63 -0.25 0.62
N VAL A 79 12.68 0.01 -0.25
CA VAL A 79 11.63 -0.94 -0.60
C VAL A 79 11.58 -1.08 -2.12
N ASP A 80 11.67 -2.32 -2.57
CA ASP A 80 11.52 -2.72 -3.97
C ASP A 80 10.15 -3.39 -4.12
N ILE A 81 9.36 -2.92 -5.08
CA ILE A 81 8.06 -3.48 -5.42
C ILE A 81 8.03 -3.76 -6.90
N ARG A 82 7.65 -4.99 -7.26
CA ARG A 82 7.39 -5.41 -8.63
C ARG A 82 5.91 -5.63 -8.86
N ASN A 83 5.39 -4.99 -9.92
CA ASN A 83 4.05 -5.23 -10.42
C ASN A 83 4.06 -6.45 -11.37
N ASN A 84 3.43 -7.55 -10.96
CA ASN A 84 3.28 -8.76 -11.78
C ASN A 84 1.94 -8.83 -12.52
N TYR A 85 1.05 -7.85 -12.34
CA TYR A 85 -0.17 -7.76 -13.14
C TYR A 85 0.15 -7.29 -14.55
N ASN A 86 -0.76 -7.60 -15.48
CA ASN A 86 -0.71 -7.16 -16.87
C ASN A 86 -1.27 -5.73 -17.09
N PHE A 87 -1.54 -4.99 -16.02
CA PHE A 87 -2.00 -3.59 -16.03
C PHE A 87 -1.25 -2.72 -15.01
N THR A 88 -1.32 -1.41 -15.18
CA THR A 88 -0.75 -0.43 -14.25
C THR A 88 -1.49 -0.44 -12.92
N LEU A 89 -0.75 -0.45 -11.81
CA LEU A 89 -1.31 -0.40 -10.47
C LEU A 89 -1.14 0.98 -9.84
N ASN A 90 -2.14 1.40 -9.09
CA ASN A 90 -1.96 2.37 -8.01
C ASN A 90 -1.61 1.60 -6.73
N VAL A 91 -0.46 1.92 -6.14
CA VAL A 91 0.10 1.23 -4.99
C VAL A 91 0.20 2.19 -3.81
N ARG A 92 -0.30 1.76 -2.65
CA ARG A 92 -0.12 2.42 -1.36
C ARG A 92 0.67 1.52 -0.43
N VAL A 93 1.81 1.99 0.05
CA VAL A 93 2.72 1.23 0.90
C VAL A 93 2.69 1.80 2.30
N ILE A 94 2.42 0.94 3.26
CA ILE A 94 2.45 1.23 4.70
C ILE A 94 3.44 0.27 5.32
N ASP A 95 4.54 0.82 5.80
CA ASP A 95 5.59 0.09 6.47
C ASP A 95 5.43 0.26 7.98
N GLU A 96 5.24 -0.85 8.72
CA GLU A 96 5.13 -0.82 10.17
C GLU A 96 6.52 -0.61 10.80
N ILE A 97 6.93 0.66 10.86
CA ILE A 97 8.21 1.11 11.41
C ILE A 97 8.22 0.89 12.95
N PRO A 98 9.36 0.50 13.54
CA PRO A 98 9.49 0.32 14.99
C PRO A 98 9.03 1.55 15.78
N PHE A 99 8.36 1.32 16.92
CA PHE A 99 7.72 2.38 17.71
C PHE A 99 8.69 3.46 18.18
N GLN A 100 9.98 3.11 18.38
CA GLN A 100 11.05 4.01 18.80
C GLN A 100 11.24 5.19 17.84
N PHE A 101 10.91 5.02 16.55
CA PHE A 101 11.00 6.10 15.56
C PHE A 101 9.81 7.06 15.61
N GLN A 102 8.72 6.70 16.30
CA GLN A 102 7.48 7.49 16.41
C GLN A 102 6.84 7.87 15.05
N LYS A 103 7.18 7.17 13.96
CA LYS A 103 6.64 7.38 12.61
C LYS A 103 5.44 6.46 12.34
N ARG A 104 4.23 6.88 12.76
CA ARG A 104 3.00 6.07 12.62
C ARG A 104 2.24 6.28 11.30
N ASP A 105 2.33 7.47 10.71
CA ASP A 105 1.57 7.83 9.50
C ASP A 105 2.39 7.63 8.22
N PHE A 106 3.28 6.63 8.20
CA PHE A 106 4.12 6.35 7.05
C PHE A 106 3.28 5.78 5.90
N LEU A 107 3.16 6.56 4.82
CA LEU A 107 2.44 6.20 3.61
C LEU A 107 3.22 6.63 2.37
N ILE A 108 3.38 5.72 1.42
CA ILE A 108 3.92 6.03 0.09
C ILE A 108 2.91 5.63 -0.97
N GLU A 109 2.64 6.54 -1.90
CA GLU A 109 1.75 6.31 -3.02
C GLU A 109 2.52 6.38 -4.35
N LYS A 110 2.36 5.36 -5.18
CA LYS A 110 3.07 5.23 -6.46
C LYS A 110 2.17 4.57 -7.50
N GLN A 111 2.32 5.00 -8.76
CA GLN A 111 1.91 4.16 -9.89
C GLN A 111 3.07 3.28 -10.34
N ILE A 112 2.76 2.01 -10.60
CA ILE A 112 3.72 1.05 -11.15
C ILE A 112 3.13 0.44 -12.42
N GLU A 113 3.77 0.70 -13.55
CA GLU A 113 3.38 0.12 -14.85
C GLU A 113 3.44 -1.40 -14.84
N ARG A 114 2.74 -2.05 -15.79
CA ARG A 114 2.71 -3.51 -15.91
C ARG A 114 4.12 -4.10 -15.98
N GLY A 115 4.40 -5.15 -15.22
CA GLY A 115 5.68 -5.85 -15.26
C GLY A 115 6.91 -5.05 -14.80
N ARG A 116 6.72 -3.81 -14.31
CA ARG A 116 7.82 -2.93 -13.88
C ARG A 116 8.09 -3.06 -12.38
N ASN A 117 9.32 -2.69 -12.02
CA ASN A 117 9.73 -2.49 -10.63
C ASN A 117 9.66 -1.00 -10.29
N SER A 118 9.38 -0.70 -9.03
CA SER A 118 9.51 0.62 -8.45
C SER A 118 10.32 0.51 -7.17
N TYR A 119 11.35 1.34 -7.08
CA TYR A 119 12.21 1.47 -5.91
C TYR A 119 11.87 2.78 -5.19
N PHE A 120 11.77 2.74 -3.87
CA PHE A 120 11.74 3.94 -3.06
C PHE A 120 12.58 3.76 -1.79
N GLN A 121 13.01 4.88 -1.25
CA GLN A 121 13.86 4.94 -0.07
C GLN A 121 13.28 5.95 0.91
N TYR A 122 13.37 5.63 2.19
CA TYR A 122 13.09 6.56 3.28
C TYR A 122 14.17 6.45 4.35
N ILE A 123 14.37 7.54 5.09
CA ILE A 123 15.42 7.64 6.10
C ILE A 123 14.84 7.41 7.49
N LEU A 124 15.56 6.61 8.29
CA LEU A 124 15.33 6.44 9.71
C LEU A 124 16.51 7.02 10.50
N GLU A 125 16.19 7.74 11.57
CA GLU A 125 17.15 8.34 12.50
C GLU A 125 16.88 7.77 13.90
N PRO A 126 17.73 6.86 14.39
CA PRO A 126 17.50 6.20 15.66
C PRO A 126 17.73 7.18 16.82
N LYS A 127 16.72 7.34 17.69
CA LYS A 127 16.78 8.23 18.86
C LYS A 127 17.25 7.52 20.13
N GLU A 128 17.14 6.20 20.16
CA GLU A 128 17.46 5.36 21.31
C GLU A 128 18.37 4.21 20.86
N ARG A 129 19.06 3.54 21.78
CA ARG A 129 19.83 2.32 21.47
C ARG A 129 18.96 1.10 21.76
N GLY A 130 19.00 0.09 20.90
CA GLY A 130 18.29 -1.17 21.11
C GLY A 130 17.99 -1.91 19.82
N GLU A 131 17.43 -3.11 19.95
CA GLU A 131 16.95 -3.88 18.80
C GLU A 131 15.72 -3.24 18.17
N TYR A 132 15.69 -3.22 16.84
CA TYR A 132 14.61 -2.65 16.05
C TYR A 132 13.86 -3.79 15.36
N SER A 133 12.59 -3.99 15.74
CA SER A 133 11.71 -4.95 15.10
C SER A 133 10.71 -4.23 14.22
N PHE A 134 10.83 -4.44 12.91
CA PHE A 134 9.84 -3.94 11.97
C PHE A 134 8.65 -4.89 11.92
N GLY A 135 7.45 -4.31 11.88
CA GLY A 135 6.23 -5.05 11.60
C GLY A 135 6.08 -5.38 10.12
N ASN A 136 4.84 -5.52 9.69
CA ASN A 136 4.48 -5.85 8.31
C ASN A 136 4.83 -4.74 7.32
N LEU A 137 5.35 -5.13 6.16
CA LEU A 137 5.29 -4.31 4.95
C LEU A 137 3.93 -4.54 4.28
N ASN A 138 2.99 -3.61 4.46
CA ASN A 138 1.65 -3.70 3.90
C ASN A 138 1.58 -2.94 2.57
N ILE A 139 1.14 -3.62 1.52
CA ILE A 139 1.02 -3.05 0.17
C ILE A 139 -0.42 -3.20 -0.29
N TYR A 140 -1.09 -2.07 -0.49
CA TYR A 140 -2.43 -2.01 -1.05
C TYR A 140 -2.33 -1.67 -2.52
N VAL A 141 -2.96 -2.48 -3.37
CA VAL A 141 -2.96 -2.27 -4.81
C VAL A 141 -4.36 -2.14 -5.34
N SER A 142 -4.54 -1.25 -6.32
CA SER A 142 -5.80 -1.04 -7.02
C SER A 142 -5.54 -0.76 -8.49
N SER A 143 -6.54 -0.96 -9.34
CA SER A 143 -6.46 -0.56 -10.75
C SER A 143 -6.61 0.96 -10.88
N PRO A 144 -6.48 1.53 -12.09
CA PRO A 144 -6.77 2.95 -12.34
C PRO A 144 -8.20 3.36 -11.95
N VAL A 145 -9.18 2.45 -12.02
CA VAL A 145 -10.56 2.66 -11.56
C VAL A 145 -10.54 2.97 -10.06
N GLY A 146 -9.95 2.07 -9.28
CA GLY A 146 -9.68 2.29 -7.87
C GLY A 146 -10.93 2.26 -7.01
N PHE A 147 -11.93 1.44 -7.34
CA PHE A 147 -13.07 1.16 -6.48
C PHE A 147 -12.71 0.15 -5.38
N ILE A 148 -11.82 -0.78 -5.69
CA ILE A 148 -11.38 -1.84 -4.79
C ILE A 148 -9.86 -1.81 -4.68
N SER A 149 -9.36 -2.06 -3.48
CA SER A 149 -7.96 -2.39 -3.23
C SER A 149 -7.80 -3.81 -2.67
N ARG A 150 -6.73 -4.48 -3.09
CA ARG A 150 -6.25 -5.73 -2.48
C ARG A 150 -5.00 -5.45 -1.64
N ARG A 151 -4.95 -6.00 -0.42
CA ARG A 151 -3.77 -5.93 0.45
C ARG A 151 -2.89 -7.16 0.31
N PHE A 152 -1.58 -6.91 0.23
CA PHE A 152 -0.49 -7.87 0.36
C PHE A 152 0.35 -7.52 1.58
N THR A 153 0.90 -8.53 2.24
CA THR A 153 1.70 -8.38 3.47
C THR A 153 3.01 -9.16 3.31
N PHE A 154 4.13 -8.50 3.56
CA PHE A 154 5.47 -9.07 3.42
C PHE A 154 6.32 -8.81 4.67
N GLN A 155 7.38 -9.64 4.84
CA GLN A 155 8.49 -9.45 5.80
C GLN A 155 8.07 -8.97 7.19
N LYS A 156 7.11 -9.68 7.77
CA LYS A 156 6.75 -9.52 9.16
C LYS A 156 7.94 -9.90 10.05
N ASP A 157 8.17 -9.13 11.12
CA ASP A 157 9.16 -9.39 12.17
C ASP A 157 10.62 -9.39 11.67
N ALA A 158 10.96 -8.49 10.74
CA ALA A 158 12.34 -8.29 10.33
C ALA A 158 13.13 -7.62 11.47
N LEU A 159 14.08 -8.35 12.05
CA LEU A 159 14.93 -7.91 13.16
C LEU A 159 16.22 -7.27 12.64
N LEU A 160 16.59 -6.12 13.19
CA LEU A 160 17.93 -5.55 13.05
C LEU A 160 18.64 -5.49 14.40
N PRO A 161 19.83 -6.12 14.53
CA PRO A 161 20.66 -5.94 15.71
C PRO A 161 21.29 -4.54 15.76
N PHE A 162 21.52 -4.06 16.97
CA PHE A 162 22.21 -2.79 17.24
C PHE A 162 23.72 -2.98 17.35
N LEU A 163 24.52 -1.98 16.97
CA LEU A 163 25.97 -2.00 17.18
C LEU A 163 26.33 -1.38 18.54
N SER A 164 26.60 -2.22 19.55
CA SER A 164 27.39 -1.74 20.69
C SER A 164 28.83 -1.53 20.21
N VAL A 165 29.29 -0.28 20.14
CA VAL A 165 30.73 -0.02 20.11
C VAL A 165 31.23 -0.34 21.52
N ILE A 166 31.51 -1.61 21.78
CA ILE A 166 32.46 -1.99 22.82
C ILE A 166 33.76 -2.15 22.06
N HIS A 167 34.62 -1.13 22.13
CA HIS A 167 36.03 -1.35 21.84
C HIS A 167 36.47 -2.42 22.85
N PRO A 168 36.92 -3.62 22.42
CA PRO A 168 37.61 -4.47 23.37
C PRO A 168 38.79 -3.65 23.90
N PRO A 169 39.07 -3.64 25.21
CA PRO A 169 40.35 -3.12 25.68
C PRO A 169 41.42 -3.83 24.86
N GLN A 170 42.32 -3.08 24.23
CA GLN A 170 43.51 -3.68 23.65
C GLN A 170 44.26 -4.30 24.82
N GLU A 171 44.22 -5.63 24.91
CA GLU A 171 45.13 -6.36 25.75
C GLU A 171 46.51 -6.30 25.09
N VAL A 172 47.38 -5.55 25.77
CA VAL A 172 48.85 -5.49 25.72
C VAL A 172 49.49 -4.71 24.57
#